data_AF-A0A8X6QW61-F1
#
_entry.id   AF-A0A8X6QW61-F1
#
_cell.length_a   1.000
_cell.length_b   1.000
_cell.length_c   1.000
_cell.angle_alpha   90.00
_cell.angle_beta   90.00
_cell.angle_gamma   90.00
#
_symmetry.space_group_name_H-M   'P 1'
#
loop_
_entity.id
_entity.type
_entity.pdbx_description
1 polymer ?
#
loop_
_entity_poly.entity_id
_entity_poly.type
_entity_poly.pdbx_seq_one_letter_code
_entity_poly.pdbx_strand_id
1 'polypeptide(L)'
;MEIVELVVKEPPEMGDNYPHIKNLLLHRFQLTPVALRDRFESNQRRPGTLWSDLVFDLRSYLDNWLAGMKVNDFVGLKELMLTEQLKKESSHRVG
;
A
#
# COMPACT_ATOMS: atom_id res chain seq x y z
N MET A 1 -2.88 -17.03 -10.12
CA MET A 1 -3.96 -17.08 -11.12
C MET A 1 -4.97 -15.93 -10.97
N GLU A 2 -4.73 -14.90 -10.13
CA GLU A 2 -5.77 -13.92 -9.77
C GLU A 2 -5.87 -12.70 -10.73
N ILE A 3 -4.76 -12.30 -11.36
CA ILE A 3 -4.71 -11.12 -12.26
C ILE A 3 -5.40 -11.39 -13.60
N VAL A 4 -5.16 -12.55 -14.21
CA VAL A 4 -5.71 -12.91 -15.52
C VAL A 4 -7.24 -12.99 -15.47
N GLU A 5 -7.80 -13.52 -14.38
CA GLU A 5 -9.26 -13.60 -14.19
C GLU A 5 -9.92 -12.23 -14.01
N LEU A 6 -9.22 -11.24 -13.44
CA LEU A 6 -9.72 -9.88 -13.33
C LEU A 6 -9.79 -9.22 -14.70
N VAL A 7 -8.76 -9.38 -15.52
CA VAL A 7 -8.69 -8.78 -16.86
C VAL A 7 -9.72 -9.43 -17.80
N VAL A 8 -9.93 -10.74 -17.72
CA VAL A 8 -10.92 -11.47 -18.55
C VAL A 8 -12.37 -11.08 -18.24
N LYS A 9 -12.66 -10.55 -17.04
CA LYS A 9 -13.99 -10.08 -16.66
C LYS A 9 -14.31 -8.67 -17.15
N GLU A 10 -13.31 -7.92 -17.62
CA GLU A 10 -13.52 -6.60 -18.20
C GLU A 10 -14.03 -6.71 -19.64
N PRO A 11 -14.84 -5.74 -20.10
CA PRO A 11 -15.20 -5.63 -21.51
C PRO A 11 -13.93 -5.64 -22.40
N PRO A 12 -13.96 -6.26 -23.60
CA PRO A 12 -12.79 -6.37 -24.47
C PRO A 12 -12.13 -5.01 -24.78
N GLU A 13 -12.95 -3.98 -24.91
CA GLU A 13 -12.57 -2.58 -25.12
C GLU A 13 -11.84 -1.92 -23.93
N MET A 14 -11.99 -2.46 -22.72
CA MET A 14 -11.33 -2.02 -21.49
C MET A 14 -10.12 -2.90 -21.11
N GLY A 15 -10.04 -4.13 -21.62
CA GLY A 15 -8.94 -5.07 -21.39
C GLY A 15 -7.58 -4.53 -21.82
N ASP A 16 -7.55 -3.74 -22.90
CA ASP A 16 -6.33 -3.12 -23.44
C ASP A 16 -6.10 -1.68 -22.92
N ASN A 17 -7.03 -1.14 -22.12
CA ASN A 17 -6.92 0.20 -21.55
C ASN A 17 -6.01 0.19 -20.31
N TYR A 18 -4.73 0.50 -20.53
CA TYR A 18 -3.72 0.47 -19.48
C TYR A 18 -4.08 1.30 -18.21
N PRO A 19 -4.52 2.57 -18.30
CA PRO A 19 -5.00 3.31 -17.13
C PRO A 19 -6.12 2.61 -16.34
N HIS A 20 -7.07 1.99 -17.03
CA HIS A 20 -8.18 1.26 -16.41
C HIS A 20 -7.70 0.01 -15.68
N ILE A 21 -6.96 -0.87 -16.36
CA ILE A 21 -6.41 -2.09 -15.77
C ILE A 21 -5.49 -1.76 -14.59
N LYS A 22 -4.67 -0.71 -14.71
CA LYS A 22 -3.82 -0.23 -13.61
C LYS A 22 -4.67 0.13 -12.38
N ASN A 23 -5.73 0.92 -12.53
CA ASN A 23 -6.60 1.30 -11.42
C ASN A 23 -7.36 0.11 -10.84
N LEU A 24 -7.84 -0.80 -11.67
CA LEU A 24 -8.51 -2.03 -11.25
C LEU A 24 -7.60 -2.89 -10.37
N LEU A 25 -6.34 -3.08 -10.78
CA LEU A 25 -5.34 -3.82 -10.00
C LEU A 25 -5.01 -3.08 -8.71
N LEU A 26 -4.78 -1.77 -8.76
CA LEU A 26 -4.52 -0.97 -7.56
C LEU A 26 -5.67 -1.06 -6.54
N HIS A 27 -6.91 -1.02 -7.01
CA HIS A 27 -8.09 -1.16 -6.15
C HIS A 27 -8.23 -2.58 -5.60
N ARG A 28 -8.14 -3.60 -6.46
CA ARG A 28 -8.33 -5.00 -6.07
C ARG A 28 -7.30 -5.51 -5.07
N PHE A 29 -6.04 -5.13 -5.27
CA PHE A 29 -4.95 -5.49 -4.36
C PHE A 29 -4.81 -4.53 -3.18
N GLN A 30 -5.68 -3.51 -3.10
CA GLN A 30 -5.64 -2.48 -2.07
C GLN A 30 -4.23 -1.86 -2.00
N LEU A 31 -3.67 -1.50 -3.14
CA LEU A 31 -2.37 -0.81 -3.25
C LEU A 31 -2.57 0.71 -3.11
N THR A 32 -3.52 1.11 -2.26
CA THR A 32 -3.69 2.51 -1.89
C THR A 32 -2.65 2.88 -0.83
N PRO A 33 -2.25 4.17 -0.73
CA PRO A 33 -1.32 4.61 0.30
C PRO A 33 -1.78 4.20 1.72
N VAL A 34 -3.09 4.27 1.99
CA VAL A 34 -3.67 3.90 3.28
C VAL A 34 -3.51 2.41 3.56
N ALA A 35 -3.82 1.54 2.60
CA ALA A 35 -3.69 0.10 2.80
C ALA A 35 -2.22 -0.37 2.86
N LEU A 36 -1.31 0.30 2.15
CA LEU A 36 0.13 0.07 2.28
C LEU A 36 0.64 0.46 3.67
N ARG A 37 0.19 1.59 4.22
CA ARG A 37 0.45 1.98 5.61
C ARG A 37 -0.06 0.92 6.57
N ASP A 38 -1.32 0.51 6.45
CA ASP A 38 -1.93 -0.44 7.37
C ASP A 38 -1.18 -1.78 7.34
N ARG A 39 -0.80 -2.25 6.14
CA ARG A 39 0.06 -3.43 5.98
C ARG A 39 1.42 -3.23 6.64
N PHE A 40 2.07 -2.08 6.47
CA PHE A 40 3.35 -1.79 7.12
C PHE A 40 3.25 -1.84 8.65
N GLU A 41 2.21 -1.25 9.22
CA GLU A 41 2.00 -1.19 10.67
C GLU A 41 1.58 -2.54 11.28
N SER A 42 0.78 -3.33 10.56
CA SER A 42 0.26 -4.61 11.05
C SER A 42 1.12 -5.81 10.66
N ASN A 43 2.17 -5.65 9.85
CA ASN A 43 2.95 -6.80 9.38
C ASN A 43 3.74 -7.41 10.53
N GLN A 44 3.67 -8.73 10.63
CA GLN A 44 4.42 -9.50 11.62
C GLN A 44 5.14 -10.65 10.94
N ARG A 45 6.25 -11.09 11.55
CA ARG A 45 6.98 -12.26 11.04
C ARG A 45 6.06 -13.48 11.08
N ARG A 46 5.90 -14.14 9.94
CA ARG A 46 5.14 -15.39 9.88
C ARG A 46 5.96 -16.54 10.51
N PRO A 47 5.31 -17.53 11.14
CA PRO A 47 6.00 -18.73 11.58
C PRO A 47 6.69 -19.41 10.38
N GLY A 48 7.96 -19.77 10.55
CA GLY A 48 8.74 -20.43 9.51
C GLY A 48 9.34 -19.53 8.41
N THR A 49 9.16 -18.20 8.48
CA THR A 49 9.82 -17.26 7.55
C THR A 49 11.08 -16.66 8.14
N LEU A 50 11.99 -16.18 7.27
CA LEU A 50 13.20 -15.49 7.69
C LEU A 50 12.87 -14.06 8.13
N TRP A 51 13.74 -13.49 8.96
CA TRP A 51 13.67 -12.06 9.29
C TRP A 51 13.92 -11.18 8.06
N SER A 52 14.77 -11.63 7.13
CA SER A 52 15.02 -10.95 5.86
C SER A 52 13.76 -10.79 5.04
N ASP A 53 12.87 -11.79 5.05
CA ASP A 53 11.61 -11.75 4.30
C ASP A 53 10.69 -10.68 4.88
N LEU A 54 10.61 -10.58 6.22
CA LEU A 54 9.85 -9.52 6.87
C LEU A 54 10.42 -8.13 6.54
N VAL A 55 11.74 -7.96 6.59
CA VAL A 55 12.39 -6.68 6.26
C VAL A 55 12.15 -6.31 4.80
N PHE A 56 12.20 -7.29 3.90
CA PHE A 56 11.89 -7.09 2.49
C PHE A 56 10.45 -6.61 2.29
N ASP A 57 9.48 -7.29 2.91
CA ASP A 57 8.07 -6.91 2.85
C ASP A 57 7.84 -5.50 3.42
N LEU A 58 8.38 -5.21 4.60
CA LEU A 58 8.26 -3.89 5.25
C LEU A 58 8.85 -2.78 4.39
N ARG A 59 10.02 -3.00 3.78
CA ARG A 59 10.65 -2.02 2.89
C ARG A 59 9.80 -1.78 1.65
N SER A 60 9.29 -2.84 1.04
CA SER A 60 8.41 -2.73 -0.13
C SER A 60 7.14 -1.95 0.18
N TYR A 61 6.49 -2.20 1.33
CA TYR A 61 5.31 -1.45 1.72
C TYR A 61 5.62 0.02 1.98
N LEU A 62 6.73 0.32 2.66
CA LEU A 62 7.16 1.69 2.92
C LEU A 62 7.45 2.45 1.63
N ASP A 63 8.25 1.87 0.73
CA ASP A 63 8.64 2.52 -0.54
C ASP A 63 7.41 2.82 -1.40
N ASN A 64 6.49 1.86 -1.51
CA ASN A 64 5.24 2.04 -2.26
C ASN A 64 4.30 3.05 -1.58
N TRP A 65 4.25 3.09 -0.25
CA TRP A 65 3.44 4.05 0.48
C TRP A 65 3.95 5.47 0.26
N LEU A 66 5.27 5.69 0.41
CA LEU A 66 5.90 6.99 0.16
C LEU A 66 5.68 7.45 -1.29
N ALA A 67 5.84 6.56 -2.27
CA ALA A 67 5.56 6.84 -3.67
C ALA A 67 4.08 7.23 -3.89
N GLY A 68 3.15 6.52 -3.27
CA GLY A 68 1.72 6.83 -3.33
C GLY A 68 1.33 8.16 -2.67
N MET A 69 2.07 8.57 -1.63
CA MET A 69 1.95 9.88 -0.98
C MET A 69 2.75 10.99 -1.69
N LYS A 70 3.48 10.66 -2.76
CA LYS A 70 4.40 11.58 -3.48
C LYS A 70 5.46 12.20 -2.57
N VAL A 71 5.91 11.48 -1.54
CA VAL A 71 6.99 11.90 -0.65
C VAL A 71 8.33 11.54 -1.29
N ASN A 72 9.07 12.56 -1.74
CA ASN A 72 10.29 12.39 -2.52
C ASN A 72 11.54 12.92 -1.80
N ASP A 73 11.39 13.49 -0.61
CA ASP A 73 12.48 14.09 0.16
C ASP A 73 12.31 13.87 1.67
N PHE A 74 13.36 14.22 2.41
CA PHE A 74 13.37 14.09 3.87
C PHE A 74 12.38 15.04 4.56
N VAL A 75 12.07 16.18 3.95
CA VAL A 75 11.10 17.15 4.50
C VAL A 75 9.70 16.55 4.48
N GLY A 76 9.26 16.04 3.32
CA GLY A 76 7.97 15.38 3.17
C GLY A 76 7.84 14.14 4.05
N LEU A 77 8.93 13.41 4.29
CA LEU A 77 8.92 12.28 5.22
C LEU A 77 8.62 12.73 6.65
N LYS A 78 9.25 13.80 7.14
CA LYS A 78 8.98 14.34 8.48
C LYS A 78 7.52 14.77 8.64
N GLU A 79 6.98 15.49 7.67
CA GLU A 79 5.59 15.95 7.67
C GLU A 79 4.60 14.77 7.69
N LEU A 80 4.89 13.72 6.91
CA LEU A 80 4.10 12.48 6.93
C LEU A 80 4.14 11.81 8.30
N MET A 81 5.33 11.65 8.90
CA MET A 81 5.48 11.04 10.23
C MET A 81 4.72 11.82 11.32
N LEU A 82 4.79 13.16 11.31
CA LEU A 82 4.03 14.01 12.23
C LEU A 82 2.51 13.83 12.04
N THR A 83 2.06 13.84 10.78
CA THR A 83 0.65 13.66 10.43
C THR A 83 0.13 12.31 10.92
N GLU A 84 0.88 11.23 10.72
CA GLU A 84 0.48 9.90 11.17
C GLU A 84 0.46 9.78 12.70
N GLN A 85 1.40 10.42 13.40
CA GLN A 85 1.36 10.45 14.86
C GLN A 85 0.13 11.20 15.38
N LEU A 86 -0.21 12.35 14.80
CA LEU A 86 -1.41 13.12 15.18
C LEU A 86 -2.72 12.34 14.92
N LYS A 87 -2.78 11.58 13.83
CA LYS A 87 -3.91 10.69 13.52
C LYS A 87 -4.09 9.58 14.58
N LYS A 88 -2.98 9.02 15.08
CA LYS A 88 -3.02 8.03 16.16
C LYS A 88 -3.58 8.65 17.44
N GLU A 89 -3.05 9.79 17.88
CA GLU A 89 -3.50 10.45 19.11
C GLU A 89 -4.98 10.89 19.05
N SER A 90 -5.43 11.42 17.92
CA SER A 90 -6.83 11.80 17.73
C SER A 90 -7.78 10.59 17.76
N SER A 91 -7.36 9.45 17.21
CA SER A 91 -8.16 8.22 17.27
C SER A 91 -8.25 7.64 18.69
N HIS A 92 -7.19 7.74 19.49
CA HIS A 92 -7.18 7.26 20.89
C HIS A 92 -8.07 8.10 21.82
N ARG A 93 -8.31 9.37 21.51
CA ARG A 93 -9.09 10.30 22.35
C ARG A 93 -10.59 10.29 22.08
N VAL A 94 -11.03 9.70 20.97
CA VAL A 94 -12.44 9.66 20.55
C VAL A 94 -13.08 8.29 20.80
N GLY A 95 -12.29 7.31 21.30
CA GLY A 95 -12.74 5.97 21.68
C GLY A 95 -13.13 5.83 23.14
#